data_AF-A0A1J5QA83-F1
#
_entry.id   AF-A0A1J5QA83-F1
#
_cell.length_a   1.000
_cell.length_b   1.000
_cell.length_c   1.000
_cell.angle_alpha   90.00
_cell.angle_beta   90.00
_cell.angle_gamma   90.00
#
_symmetry.space_group_name_H-M   'P 1'
#
loop_
_entity.id
_entity.type
_entity.pdbx_description
1 polymer ?
#
loop_
_entity_poly.entity_id
_entity_poly.type
_entity_poly.pdbx_seq_one_letter_code
_entity_poly.pdbx_strand_id
1 'polypeptide(L)' 'MGMIKLLETDRKIARLDAYGLASVAMDCRIGAVSDAEKNVHCLMPKSIWVKQ' A
#
# COMPACT_ATOMS: atom_id res chain seq x y z
N MET A 1 6.45 -8.48 -0.69
CA MET A 1 6.22 -7.51 -1.79
C MET A 1 5.61 -6.25 -1.21
N GLY A 2 6.10 -5.05 -1.59
CA GLY A 2 5.57 -3.77 -1.09
C GLY A 2 4.38 -3.24 -1.90
N MET A 3 3.60 -2.32 -1.30
CA MET A 3 2.34 -1.80 -1.86
C MET A 3 2.48 -1.23 -3.29
N ILE A 4 3.52 -0.45 -3.58
CA ILE A 4 3.71 0.16 -4.90
C ILE A 4 3.78 -0.91 -6.00
N LYS A 5 4.48 -2.03 -5.75
CA LYS A 5 4.57 -3.11 -6.74
C LYS A 5 3.26 -3.85 -6.89
N LEU A 6 2.48 -3.99 -5.81
CA LEU A 6 1.13 -4.56 -5.87
C LEU A 6 0.22 -3.70 -6.75
N LEU A 7 0.23 -2.38 -6.57
CA LEU A 7 -0.55 -1.45 -7.41
C LEU A 7 -0.14 -1.50 -8.89
N GLU A 8 1.16 -1.59 -9.16
CA GLU A 8 1.70 -1.71 -10.52
C GLU A 8 1.23 -3.01 -11.22
N THR A 9 1.22 -4.13 -10.47
CA THR A 9 0.96 -5.47 -11.03
C THR A 9 -0.54 -5.80 -11.10
N ASP A 10 -1.28 -5.52 -10.04
CA ASP A 10 -2.68 -5.97 -9.88
C ASP A 10 -3.69 -4.91 -10.29
N ARG A 11 -3.30 -3.63 -10.26
CA ARG A 11 -4.16 -2.50 -10.65
C ARG A 11 -3.69 -1.80 -11.92
N LYS A 12 -2.57 -2.24 -12.50
CA LYS A 12 -1.98 -1.72 -13.75
C LYS A 12 -1.73 -0.21 -13.71
N ILE A 13 -1.41 0.32 -12.52
CA ILE A 13 -1.09 1.74 -12.33
C ILE A 13 0.38 1.96 -12.67
N ALA A 14 0.69 3.02 -13.41
CA ALA A 14 2.08 3.39 -13.67
C ALA A 14 2.83 3.64 -12.35
N ARG A 15 4.10 3.27 -12.30
CA ARG A 15 4.86 3.23 -11.03
C ARG A 15 4.87 4.57 -10.27
N LEU A 16 4.98 5.70 -10.98
CA LEU A 16 4.96 7.04 -10.38
C LEU A 16 3.58 7.39 -9.82
N ASP A 17 2.51 7.05 -10.54
CA ASP A 17 1.14 7.27 -10.08
C ASP A 17 0.81 6.38 -8.89
N ALA A 18 1.31 5.14 -8.87
CA ALA A 18 1.17 4.22 -7.74
C ALA A 18 1.87 4.76 -6.48
N TYR A 19 3.05 5.40 -6.65
CA TYR A 19 3.73 6.09 -5.56
C TYR A 19 2.91 7.28 -5.06
N GLY A 20 2.41 8.12 -5.97
CA GLY A 20 1.55 9.26 -5.62
C GLY A 20 0.30 8.84 -4.86
N LEU A 21 -0.43 7.85 -5.38
CA LEU A 21 -1.64 7.31 -4.75
C LEU A 21 -1.35 6.72 -3.37
N ALA A 22 -0.29 5.91 -3.24
CA ALA A 22 0.10 5.36 -1.96
C ALA A 22 0.46 6.47 -0.96
N SER A 23 1.12 7.55 -1.39
CA SER A 23 1.52 8.63 -0.49
C SER A 23 0.35 9.39 0.13
N VAL A 24 -0.79 9.46 -0.54
CA VAL A 24 -1.97 10.23 -0.09
C VAL A 24 -3.08 9.38 0.53
N ALA A 25 -3.17 8.09 0.18
CA ALA A 25 -4.28 7.24 0.57
C ALA A 25 -3.88 5.95 1.30
N MET A 26 -2.58 5.62 1.36
CA MET A 26 -2.10 4.46 2.11
C MET A 26 -1.98 4.80 3.59
N ASP A 27 -2.43 3.88 4.44
CA ASP A 27 -2.20 3.95 5.87
C ASP A 27 -1.22 2.85 6.28
N CYS A 28 -0.07 3.21 6.85
CA CYS A 28 0.92 2.25 7.34
C CYS A 28 0.93 2.24 8.87
N ARG A 29 0.63 1.09 9.45
CA ARG A 29 0.53 0.87 10.89
C ARG A 29 1.75 0.08 11.37
N ILE A 30 2.28 0.44 12.52
CA ILE A 30 3.32 -0.32 13.18
C ILE A 30 2.67 -1.56 13.81
N GLY A 31 3.18 -2.74 13.47
CA GLY A 31 2.77 -4.01 14.06
C GLY A 31 3.31 -4.17 15.48
N ALA A 32 3.22 -5.39 16.03
CA ALA A 32 3.81 -5.67 17.34
C ALA A 32 5.31 -5.32 17.31
N VAL A 33 5.73 -4.46 18.24
CA VAL A 33 7.13 -4.11 18.41
C VAL A 33 7.71 -5.09 19.43
N SER A 34 8.52 -6.03 18.94
CA SER A 34 9.26 -6.97 19.76
C SER A 34 10.74 -6.92 19.40
N ASP A 35 11.60 -7.43 20.27
CA ASP A 35 13.04 -7.48 20.00
C ASP A 35 13.38 -8.38 18.80
N ALA A 36 12.56 -9.40 18.54
CA ALA A 36 12.76 -10.34 17.44
C ALA A 36 12.26 -9.81 16.10
N GLU A 37 11.14 -9.07 16.09
CA GLU A 37 10.50 -8.63 14.85
C GLU A 37 9.94 -7.21 14.94
N LYS A 38 10.18 -6.45 13.87
CA LYS A 38 9.60 -5.12 13.62
C LYS A 38 8.79 -5.18 12.34
N ASN A 39 7.47 -5.12 12.49
CA ASN A 39 6.54 -5.28 11.39
C ASN A 39 5.86 -3.94 11.05
N VAL A 40 5.64 -3.70 9.76
CA VAL A 40 4.85 -2.56 9.26
C VAL A 40 3.78 -3.10 8.31
N HIS A 41 2.53 -2.75 8.58
CA HIS A 41 1.37 -3.16 7.79
C HIS A 41 0.87 -1.95 7.00
N CYS A 42 1.05 -1.96 5.69
CA CYS A 42 0.55 -0.90 4.82
C CYS A 42 -0.74 -1.34 4.12
N LEU A 43 -1.81 -0.57 4.32
CA LEU A 43 -3.16 -0.86 3.87
C LEU A 43 -3.63 0.19 2.86
N MET A 44 -4.49 -0.24 1.93
CA MET A 44 -5.21 0.66 1.03
C MET A 44 -6.73 0.50 1.24
N PRO A 45 -7.49 1.60 1.35
CA PRO A 45 -8.94 1.52 1.48
C PRO A 45 -9.56 0.89 0.23
N LYS A 46 -10.48 -0.06 0.41
CA LYS A 46 -11.15 -0.74 -0.72
C LYS A 46 -12.08 0.19 -1.51
N SER A 47 -12.60 1.24 -0.85
CA SER A 47 -13.57 2.18 -1.42
C SER A 47 -13.03 3.03 -2.58
N ILE A 48 -11.71 3.17 -2.71
CA ILE A 48 -11.10 3.92 -3.83
C ILE A 48 -11.19 3.16 -5.17
N TRP A 49 -11.48 1.87 -5.12
CA TRP A 49 -11.63 1.03 -6.30
C TRP A 49 -13.11 0.95 -6.69
N VAL A 50 -13.54 1.82 -7.60
CA VAL A 50 -14.88 1.78 -8.18
C VAL A 50 -14.86 1.03 -9.52
N LYS A 51 -15.93 0.31 -9.84
CA LYS A 51 -16.13 -0.20 -11.20
C LYS A 51 -16.39 1.02 -12.09
N GLN A 52 -15.57 1.17 -13.13
CA GLN A 52 -15.85 2.11 -14.22
C GLN A 52 -17.00 1.61 -15.07
#